data_AF-A0A7S6N1P8-F1
#
_entry.id   AF-A0A7S6N1P8-F1
#
_cell.length_a   1.000
_cell.length_b   1.000
_cell.length_c   1.000
_cell.angle_alpha   90.00
_cell.angle_beta   90.00
_cell.angle_gamma   90.00
#
_symmetry.space_group_name_H-M   'P 1'
#
loop_
_entity.id
_entity.type
_entity.pdbx_description
1 polymer ?
#
loop_
_entity_poly.entity_id
_entity_poly.type
_entity_poly.pdbx_seq_one_letter_code
_entity_poly.pdbx_strand_id
1 'polypeptide(L)'
;MSTFFIPENLAVSDSGFLFLPNTGETFSLNEMGRVIFRMLQQKRSEEEIIAEICSEYQVDRSIVSRDVDDFVSQLKNYSLIKVA
;
A
#
# COMPACT_ATOMS: atom_id res chain seq x y z
N MET A 1 -6.66 -4.80 -14.43
CA MET A 1 -5.93 -4.75 -13.15
C MET A 1 -5.45 -3.33 -12.96
N SER A 2 -5.87 -2.67 -11.87
CA SER A 2 -5.45 -1.30 -11.59
C SER A 2 -3.98 -1.30 -11.17
N THR A 3 -3.21 -0.37 -11.70
CA THR A 3 -1.81 -0.17 -11.29
C THR A 3 -1.73 1.14 -10.52
N PHE A 4 -0.91 1.17 -9.47
CA PHE A 4 -0.77 2.34 -8.61
C PHE A 4 0.60 2.98 -8.78
N PHE A 5 0.65 4.29 -8.55
CA PHE A 5 1.90 5.02 -8.47
C PHE A 5 1.96 5.86 -7.20
N ILE A 6 3.17 5.97 -6.65
CA ILE A 6 3.47 6.76 -5.47
C ILE A 6 3.95 8.14 -5.91
N PRO A 7 3.36 9.23 -5.41
CA PRO A 7 3.78 10.58 -5.73
C PRO A 7 5.24 10.85 -5.33
N GLU A 8 5.97 11.62 -6.15
CA GLU A 8 7.38 11.96 -5.88
C GLU A 8 7.56 12.79 -4.60
N ASN A 9 6.52 13.50 -4.17
CA ASN A 9 6.53 14.30 -2.96
C ASN A 9 6.20 13.48 -1.70
N LEU A 10 6.12 12.14 -1.77
CA LEU A 10 5.97 11.31 -0.58
C LEU A 10 7.32 10.77 -0.14
N ALA A 11 7.82 11.24 1.01
CA ALA A 11 9.01 10.67 1.63
C ALA A 11 8.66 9.37 2.36
N VAL A 12 9.41 8.30 2.08
CA VAL A 12 9.17 6.96 2.62
C VAL A 12 10.45 6.48 3.33
N SER A 13 10.31 6.01 4.56
CA SER A 13 11.40 5.36 5.31
C SER A 13 11.26 3.84 5.31
N ASP A 14 12.37 3.14 5.56
CA ASP A 14 12.38 1.68 5.65
C ASP A 14 11.52 1.13 6.81
N SER A 15 11.34 1.91 7.87
CA SER A 15 10.53 1.56 9.04
C SER A 15 9.02 1.77 8.83
N GLY A 16 8.59 2.25 7.65
CA GLY A 16 7.18 2.49 7.32
C GLY A 16 6.64 3.82 7.80
N PHE A 17 7.51 4.78 8.13
CA PHE A 17 7.10 6.17 8.30
C PHE A 17 7.00 6.85 6.94
N LEU A 18 5.86 7.50 6.69
CA LEU A 18 5.56 8.26 5.49
C LEU A 18 5.41 9.74 5.86
N PHE A 19 5.97 10.63 5.06
CA PHE A 19 5.90 12.07 5.28
C PHE A 19 5.55 12.82 3.99
N LEU A 20 4.54 13.68 4.07
CA LEU A 20 4.14 14.60 3.01
C LEU A 20 4.72 16.00 3.30
N PRO A 21 5.83 16.42 2.65
CA PRO A 21 6.46 17.72 2.94
C PRO A 21 5.57 18.92 2.63
N ASN A 22 4.63 18.77 1.70
CA ASN A 22 3.75 19.85 1.27
C ASN A 22 2.69 20.20 2.31
N THR A 23 2.21 19.22 3.09
CA THR A 23 1.19 19.41 4.12
C THR A 23 1.75 19.33 5.54
N GLY A 24 2.94 18.74 5.70
CA GLY A 24 3.52 18.43 7.01
C GLY A 24 2.95 17.16 7.65
N GLU A 25 2.07 16.44 6.95
CA GLU A 25 1.42 15.24 7.49
C GLU A 25 2.36 14.05 7.54
N THR A 26 2.17 13.24 8.59
CA THR A 26 2.97 12.04 8.84
C THR A 26 2.05 10.86 9.06
N PHE A 27 2.46 9.71 8.54
CA PHE A 27 1.73 8.45 8.68
C PHE A 27 2.70 7.35 9.08
N SER A 28 2.20 6.37 9.81
CA SER A 28 2.94 5.16 10.16
C SER A 28 2.24 3.93 9.62
N LEU A 29 2.97 3.11 8.89
CA LEU A 29 2.50 1.81 8.42
C LEU A 29 2.82 0.73 9.46
N ASN A 30 1.81 -0.10 9.75
CA ASN A 30 2.03 -1.35 10.45
C ASN A 30 2.80 -2.36 9.57
N GLU A 31 3.13 -3.54 10.12
CA GLU A 31 3.89 -4.57 9.40
C GLU A 31 3.29 -4.94 8.04
N MET A 32 2.00 -5.27 8.02
CA MET A 32 1.33 -5.69 6.78
C MET A 32 1.18 -4.53 5.79
N GLY A 33 0.89 -3.32 6.28
CA GLY A 33 0.83 -2.12 5.45
C GLY A 33 2.17 -1.82 4.79
N ARG A 34 3.31 -2.05 5.47
CA ARG A 34 4.65 -1.93 4.86
C ARG A 34 4.87 -2.95 3.75
N VAL A 35 4.44 -4.20 3.97
CA VAL A 35 4.55 -5.28 2.97
C VAL A 35 3.75 -4.93 1.71
N ILE A 36 2.48 -4.55 1.87
CA ILE A 36 1.61 -4.13 0.76
C ILE A 36 2.21 -2.90 0.06
N PHE A 37 2.60 -1.88 0.82
CA PHE A 37 3.13 -0.63 0.26
C PHE A 37 4.43 -0.83 -0.54
N ARG A 38 5.33 -1.72 -0.08
CA ARG A 38 6.54 -2.09 -0.83
C ARG A 38 6.21 -2.79 -2.14
N MET A 39 5.21 -3.66 -2.17
CA MET A 39 4.76 -4.28 -3.42
C MET A 39 4.12 -3.26 -4.38
N LEU A 40 3.38 -2.28 -3.87
CA LEU A 40 2.90 -1.15 -4.67
C LEU A 40 4.06 -0.32 -5.25
N GLN A 41 5.14 -0.08 -4.49
CA GLN A 41 6.37 0.55 -5.01
C GLN A 41 7.01 -0.23 -6.15
N GLN A 42 6.90 -1.56 -6.12
CA GLN A 42 7.36 -2.46 -7.17
C GLN A 42 6.41 -2.55 -8.38
N LYS A 43 5.35 -1.72 -8.41
CA LYS A 43 4.30 -1.71 -9.45
C LYS A 43 3.56 -3.04 -9.59
N ARG A 44 3.49 -3.84 -8.52
CA ARG A 44 2.61 -5.01 -8.49
C ARG A 44 1.15 -4.55 -8.48
N SER A 45 0.30 -5.29 -9.17
CA SER A 45 -1.15 -5.14 -9.14
C SER A 45 -1.73 -5.64 -7.81
N GLU A 46 -2.93 -5.17 -7.46
CA GLU A 46 -3.68 -5.68 -6.30
C GLU A 46 -3.81 -7.20 -6.31
N GLU A 47 -4.05 -7.79 -7.48
CA GLU A 47 -4.20 -9.23 -7.64
C GLU A 47 -2.93 -9.99 -7.28
N GLU A 48 -1.76 -9.51 -7.74
CA GLU A 48 -0.46 -10.09 -7.41
C GLU A 48 -0.14 -9.95 -5.91
N ILE A 49 -0.51 -8.80 -5.31
CA ILE A 49 -0.35 -8.55 -3.88
C ILE A 49 -1.20 -9.54 -3.06
N ILE A 50 -2.47 -9.69 -3.42
CA ILE A 50 -3.40 -10.60 -2.75
C ILE A 50 -2.89 -12.05 -2.86
N ALA A 51 -2.48 -12.47 -4.07
CA ALA A 51 -1.97 -13.82 -4.29
C ALA A 51 -0.70 -14.13 -3.46
N GLU A 52 0.26 -13.19 -3.42
CA GLU A 52 1.48 -13.32 -2.63
C GLU A 52 1.16 -13.45 -1.13
N ILE A 53 0.31 -12.57 -0.59
CA ILE A 53 -0.04 -12.58 0.84
C ILE A 53 -0.78 -13.87 1.21
N CYS A 54 -1.74 -14.31 0.39
CA CYS A 54 -2.45 -15.58 0.62
C CYS A 54 -1.48 -16.76 0.67
N SER A 55 -0.48 -16.78 -0.22
CA SER A 55 0.52 -17.85 -0.28
C SER A 55 1.49 -17.81 0.91
N GLU A 56 2.03 -16.64 1.25
CA GLU A 56 3.06 -16.48 2.28
C GLU A 56 2.48 -16.68 3.69
N TYR A 57 1.29 -16.15 3.96
CA TYR A 57 0.68 -16.14 5.28
C TYR A 57 -0.41 -17.20 5.47
N GLN A 58 -0.73 -18.00 4.44
CA GLN A 58 -1.77 -19.04 4.47
C GLN A 58 -3.14 -18.52 4.94
N VAL A 59 -3.52 -17.33 4.46
CA VAL A 59 -4.78 -16.65 4.82
C VAL A 59 -5.80 -16.81 3.69
N ASP A 60 -7.08 -16.81 4.05
CA ASP A 60 -8.17 -16.84 3.08
C ASP A 60 -8.18 -15.58 2.20
N ARG A 61 -8.33 -15.81 0.90
CA ARG A 61 -8.30 -14.76 -0.13
C ARG A 61 -9.39 -13.70 0.05
N SER A 62 -10.56 -14.06 0.55
CA SER A 62 -11.65 -13.11 0.78
C SER A 62 -11.30 -12.09 1.88
N ILE A 63 -10.54 -12.51 2.89
CA ILE A 63 -10.05 -11.64 3.97
C ILE A 63 -8.99 -10.70 3.40
N VAL A 64 -7.95 -11.26 2.77
CA VAL A 64 -6.85 -10.46 2.20
C VAL A 64 -7.34 -9.47 1.17
N SER A 65 -8.27 -9.87 0.29
CA SER A 65 -8.82 -8.99 -0.73
C SER A 65 -9.53 -7.78 -0.13
N ARG A 66 -10.29 -7.99 0.95
CA ARG A 66 -10.98 -6.90 1.65
C ARG A 66 -9.98 -5.96 2.34
N ASP A 67 -9.01 -6.53 3.05
CA ASP A 67 -8.03 -5.75 3.80
C ASP A 67 -7.13 -4.92 2.86
N VAL A 68 -6.74 -5.49 1.70
CA VAL A 68 -5.98 -4.78 0.66
C VAL A 68 -6.81 -3.65 0.04
N ASP A 69 -8.07 -3.89 -0.29
CA ASP A 69 -8.95 -2.86 -0.87
C ASP A 69 -9.20 -1.70 0.11
N ASP A 70 -9.48 -2.02 1.38
CA ASP A 70 -9.65 -1.04 2.46
C ASP A 70 -8.36 -0.21 2.68
N PHE A 71 -7.19 -0.85 2.62
CA PHE A 71 -5.90 -0.17 2.77
C PHE A 71 -5.59 0.74 1.57
N VAL A 72 -5.74 0.24 0.34
CA VAL A 72 -5.53 1.02 -0.89
C VAL A 72 -6.49 2.22 -0.93
N SER A 73 -7.74 2.04 -0.49
CA SER A 73 -8.72 3.12 -0.40
C SER A 73 -8.28 4.21 0.59
N GLN A 74 -7.71 3.85 1.74
CA GLN A 74 -7.15 4.83 2.68
C GLN A 74 -5.96 5.58 2.07
N LEU A 75 -5.04 4.88 1.42
CA LEU A 75 -3.89 5.52 0.76
C LEU A 75 -4.33 6.52 -0.31
N LYS A 76 -5.39 6.22 -1.08
CA LYS A 76 -5.98 7.14 -2.05
C LYS A 76 -6.58 8.37 -1.37
N ASN A 77 -7.35 8.17 -0.30
CA ASN A 77 -8.01 9.26 0.44
C ASN A 77 -7.00 10.25 1.03
N TYR A 78 -5.84 9.76 1.49
CA TYR A 78 -4.73 10.59 1.97
C TYR A 78 -3.79 11.09 0.87
N SER A 79 -4.13 10.87 -0.40
CA SER A 79 -3.30 11.25 -1.56
C SER A 79 -1.89 10.66 -1.54
N LEU A 80 -1.69 9.52 -0.86
CA LEU A 80 -0.41 8.82 -0.74
C LEU A 80 -0.11 7.95 -1.96
N ILE A 81 -1.14 7.56 -2.71
CA ILE A 81 -1.05 6.86 -3.99
C ILE A 81 -2.06 7.41 -4.98
N LYS A 82 -1.84 7.14 -6.27
CA LYS A 82 -2.77 7.46 -7.36
C LYS A 82 -2.96 6.26 -8.26
N VAL A 83 -4.13 6.20 -8.91
CA VAL A 83 -4.48 5.17 -9.89
C VAL A 83 -4.00 5.61 -11.26
N ALA A 84 -3.33 4.72 -11.98
CA ALA A 84 -2.96 4.89 -13.38
C ALA A 84 -4.11 4.49 -14.32
#